data_AF-A0A8E2H2F6-F1
#
_entry.id   AF-A0A8E2H2F6-F1
#
_cell.length_a   1.000
_cell.length_b   1.000
_cell.length_c   1.000
_cell.angle_alpha   90.00
_cell.angle_beta   90.00
_cell.angle_gamma   90.00
#
_symmetry.space_group_name_H-M   'P 1'
#
loop_
_entity.id
_entity.type
_entity.pdbx_description
1 polymer ?
#
loop_
_entity_poly.entity_id
_entity_poly.type
_entity_poly.pdbx_seq_one_letter_code
_entity_poly.pdbx_strand_id
1 'polypeptide(L)'
;MLSFDEVAKLELDANLVVLSACDTAAGTSVQTALKAGLESASPALDGLVRSFIAAGARTVMATFWAVPVLTQTDDLMSTFYRTGRSATMADAIKTAQDQMIDTRRFSHPYYWGAYFLVGDGAKSMLTPTQVAMR
;
A
#
# COMPACT_ATOMS: atom_id res chain seq x y z
N MET A 1 -18.86 -6.74 1.10
CA MET A 1 -17.40 -6.95 0.94
C MET A 1 -17.20 -7.34 -0.52
N LEU A 2 -16.32 -6.67 -1.27
CA LEU A 2 -16.10 -6.99 -2.68
C LEU A 2 -15.18 -8.21 -2.80
N SER A 3 -15.50 -9.12 -3.70
CA SER A 3 -14.59 -10.18 -4.11
C SER A 3 -13.47 -9.63 -5.00
N PHE A 4 -12.36 -10.36 -5.11
CA PHE A 4 -11.23 -9.92 -5.95
C PHE A 4 -11.64 -9.75 -7.42
N ASP A 5 -12.53 -10.60 -7.92
CA ASP A 5 -13.06 -10.53 -9.29
C ASP A 5 -13.95 -9.31 -9.52
N GLU A 6 -14.66 -8.83 -8.49
CA GLU A 6 -15.43 -7.58 -8.55
C GLU A 6 -14.51 -6.37 -8.50
N VAL A 7 -13.47 -6.39 -7.67
CA VAL A 7 -12.46 -5.32 -7.61
C VAL A 7 -11.75 -5.19 -8.95
N ALA A 8 -11.33 -6.30 -9.56
CA ALA A 8 -10.60 -6.31 -10.84
C ALA A 8 -11.41 -5.76 -12.02
N LYS A 9 -12.74 -5.70 -11.90
CA LYS A 9 -13.66 -5.14 -12.92
C LYS A 9 -13.94 -3.66 -12.73
N LEU A 10 -13.40 -3.03 -11.68
CA LEU A 10 -13.50 -1.59 -11.50
C LEU A 10 -12.66 -0.89 -12.59
N GLU A 11 -13.10 0.29 -13.00
CA GLU A 11 -12.38 1.17 -13.92
C GLU A 11 -11.80 2.35 -13.11
N LEU A 12 -10.67 2.10 -12.45
CA LEU A 12 -10.01 3.08 -11.59
C LEU A 12 -9.08 3.99 -12.40
N ASP A 13 -9.23 5.30 -12.20
CA ASP A 13 -8.21 6.29 -12.53
C ASP A 13 -7.56 6.81 -11.23
N ALA A 14 -6.77 5.94 -10.59
CA ALA A 14 -6.14 6.24 -9.31
C ALA A 14 -4.61 6.20 -9.42
N ASN A 15 -3.93 7.28 -9.01
CA ASN A 15 -2.48 7.27 -8.82
C ASN A 15 -2.07 6.32 -7.69
N LEU A 16 -2.88 6.30 -6.62
CA LEU A 16 -2.60 5.57 -5.40
C LEU A 16 -3.88 4.96 -4.84
N VAL A 17 -3.81 3.68 -4.47
CA VAL A 17 -4.77 2.99 -3.61
C VAL A 17 -4.05 2.57 -2.33
N VAL A 18 -4.66 2.79 -1.17
CA VAL A 18 -4.11 2.34 0.13
C VAL A 18 -5.00 1.27 0.72
N LEU A 19 -4.44 0.09 0.95
CA LEU A 19 -5.15 -1.03 1.58
C LEU A 19 -4.96 -0.96 3.09
N SER A 20 -5.93 -0.36 3.77
CA SER A 20 -5.89 -0.11 5.22
C SER A 20 -6.56 -1.21 6.04
N ALA A 21 -6.21 -2.48 5.81
CA ALA A 21 -6.65 -3.61 6.63
C ALA A 21 -5.44 -4.37 7.19
N CYS A 22 -5.60 -4.91 8.41
CA CYS A 22 -4.63 -5.82 9.01
C CYS A 22 -4.40 -7.00 8.06
N ASP A 23 -3.14 -7.37 7.78
CA ASP A 23 -2.79 -8.53 6.96
C ASP A 23 -3.19 -8.45 5.46
N THR A 24 -3.24 -7.26 4.86
CA THR A 24 -3.56 -7.09 3.42
C THR A 24 -2.60 -7.78 2.45
N ALA A 25 -1.42 -8.20 2.91
CA ALA A 25 -0.50 -9.05 2.15
C ALA A 25 -0.13 -10.37 2.87
N ALA A 26 -0.81 -10.72 3.96
CA ALA A 26 -0.60 -12.00 4.60
C ALA A 26 -1.30 -13.11 3.82
N GLY A 27 -0.57 -14.23 3.68
CA GLY A 27 -0.82 -15.33 2.75
C GLY A 27 -2.27 -15.69 2.51
N THR A 28 -2.66 -15.65 1.24
CA THR A 28 -3.90 -16.25 0.76
C THR A 28 -3.86 -17.76 1.01
N SER A 29 -4.99 -18.36 1.44
CA SER A 29 -5.09 -19.82 1.55
C SER A 29 -4.71 -20.47 0.21
N VAL A 30 -4.10 -21.67 0.24
CA VAL A 30 -3.69 -22.42 -0.96
C VAL A 30 -4.81 -22.52 -2.01
N GLN A 31 -6.06 -22.63 -1.55
CA GLN A 31 -7.24 -22.72 -2.41
C GLN A 31 -7.51 -21.42 -3.20
N THR A 32 -7.19 -20.26 -2.63
CA THR A 32 -7.38 -18.96 -3.30
C THR A 32 -6.22 -18.66 -4.25
N ALA A 33 -4.98 -19.03 -3.89
CA ALA A 33 -3.83 -18.89 -4.78
C ALA A 33 -4.01 -19.70 -6.08
N LEU A 34 -4.53 -20.93 -5.97
CA LEU A 34 -4.84 -21.78 -7.13
C LEU A 34 -5.93 -21.18 -8.03
N LYS A 35 -6.96 -20.53 -7.46
CA LYS A 35 -8.01 -19.85 -8.24
C LYS A 35 -7.49 -18.62 -8.99
N ALA A 36 -6.45 -17.97 -8.48
CA ALA A 36 -5.76 -16.86 -9.13
C ALA A 36 -4.67 -17.31 -10.12
N GLY A 37 -4.56 -18.62 -10.40
CA GLY A 37 -3.59 -19.17 -11.35
C GLY A 37 -2.16 -19.27 -10.83
N LEU A 38 -1.95 -19.24 -9.51
CA LEU A 38 -0.63 -19.40 -8.89
C LEU A 38 -0.39 -20.86 -8.51
N GLU A 39 0.76 -21.40 -8.90
CA GLU A 39 1.17 -22.79 -8.63
C GLU A 39 1.52 -23.07 -7.15
N SER A 40 1.56 -22.04 -6.30
CA SER A 40 1.88 -22.16 -4.87
C SER A 40 1.30 -20.98 -4.08
N ALA A 41 0.87 -21.23 -2.82
CA ALA A 41 0.67 -20.18 -1.83
C ALA A 41 2.02 -19.67 -1.32
N SER A 42 2.76 -19.00 -2.20
CA SER A 42 3.83 -18.12 -1.76
C SER A 42 3.19 -16.88 -1.10
N PRO A 43 3.86 -16.16 -0.19
CA PRO A 43 3.47 -14.80 0.25
C PRO A 43 3.42 -13.77 -0.90
N ALA A 44 3.37 -14.23 -2.15
CA ALA A 44 3.42 -13.47 -3.37
C ALA A 44 2.14 -12.64 -3.50
N LEU A 45 2.25 -11.37 -3.11
CA LEU A 45 1.48 -10.23 -3.62
C LEU A 45 0.02 -10.61 -3.89
N ASP A 46 -0.76 -10.57 -2.80
CA ASP A 46 -2.14 -10.99 -2.66
C ASP A 46 -3.03 -10.70 -3.88
N GLY A 47 -4.05 -11.55 -4.07
CA GLY A 47 -5.08 -11.37 -5.09
C GLY A 47 -5.75 -9.99 -5.02
N LEU A 48 -5.79 -9.36 -3.85
CA LEU A 48 -6.31 -8.00 -3.67
C LEU A 48 -5.38 -6.93 -4.25
N VAL A 49 -4.07 -6.99 -4.02
CA VAL A 49 -3.13 -6.03 -4.61
C VAL A 49 -3.20 -6.14 -6.13
N ARG A 50 -3.20 -7.37 -6.66
CA ARG A 50 -3.31 -7.62 -8.10
C ARG A 50 -4.64 -7.14 -8.68
N SER A 51 -5.75 -7.31 -7.97
CA SER A 51 -7.06 -6.88 -8.47
C SER A 51 -7.16 -5.36 -8.58
N PHE A 52 -6.57 -4.60 -7.63
CA PHE A 52 -6.52 -3.14 -7.75
C PHE A 52 -5.61 -2.65 -8.87
N ILE A 53 -4.47 -3.32 -9.09
CA ILE A 53 -3.61 -3.02 -10.26
C ILE A 53 -4.36 -3.34 -11.57
N ALA A 54 -5.02 -4.49 -11.65
CA ALA A 54 -5.82 -4.88 -12.82
C ALA A 54 -6.98 -3.91 -13.09
N ALA A 55 -7.55 -3.34 -12.03
CA ALA A 55 -8.60 -2.33 -12.09
C ALA A 55 -8.10 -0.93 -12.52
N GLY A 56 -6.79 -0.73 -12.73
CA GLY A 56 -6.24 0.55 -13.20
C GLY A 56 -5.56 1.42 -12.14
N ALA A 57 -5.39 0.92 -10.91
CA ALA A 57 -4.55 1.61 -9.93
C ALA A 57 -3.08 1.62 -10.39
N ARG A 58 -2.45 2.81 -10.42
CA ARG A 58 -1.05 2.96 -10.83
C ARG A 58 -0.06 2.56 -9.74
N THR A 59 -0.46 2.70 -8.48
CA THR A 59 0.31 2.26 -7.32
C THR A 59 -0.62 1.83 -6.20
N VAL A 60 -0.27 0.76 -5.50
CA VAL A 60 -0.98 0.23 -4.35
C VAL A 60 -0.04 0.19 -3.15
N MET A 61 -0.47 0.75 -2.02
CA MET A 61 0.17 0.60 -0.72
C MET A 61 -0.52 -0.50 0.09
N ALA A 62 0.27 -1.41 0.64
CA ALA A 62 -0.22 -2.52 1.46
C ALA A 62 0.74 -2.82 2.63
N THR A 63 0.33 -3.73 3.52
CA THR A 63 1.12 -4.17 4.68
C THR A 63 1.33 -5.68 4.71
N PHE A 64 2.56 -6.15 4.96
CA PHE A 64 2.88 -7.58 5.09
C PHE A 64 2.25 -8.26 6.30
N TRP A 65 2.15 -7.55 7.42
CA TRP A 65 1.52 -8.04 8.66
C TRP A 65 0.62 -6.98 9.26
N ALA A 66 -0.30 -7.43 10.13
CA ALA A 66 -1.10 -6.55 10.97
C ALA A 66 -0.22 -5.62 11.82
N VAL A 67 -0.48 -4.31 11.75
CA VAL A 67 0.24 -3.31 12.52
C VAL A 67 -0.59 -2.92 13.76
N PRO A 68 -0.13 -3.19 14.99
CA PRO A 68 -1.01 -3.21 16.16
C PRO A 68 -1.25 -1.86 16.85
N VAL A 69 -0.50 -0.80 16.51
CA VAL A 69 -0.55 0.48 17.24
C VAL A 69 -1.13 1.59 16.38
N LEU A 70 -2.35 2.02 16.67
CA LEU A 70 -3.06 3.07 15.93
C LEU A 70 -2.26 4.37 15.79
N THR A 71 -1.54 4.80 16.83
CA THR A 71 -0.76 6.05 16.79
C THR A 71 0.43 5.96 15.82
N GLN A 72 1.07 4.81 15.71
CA GLN A 72 2.18 4.59 14.77
C GLN A 72 1.67 4.65 13.33
N THR A 73 0.48 4.09 13.08
CA THR A 73 -0.13 4.08 11.75
C THR A 73 -0.52 5.49 11.35
N ASP A 74 -1.07 6.28 12.29
CA ASP A 74 -1.40 7.68 12.07
C ASP A 74 -0.16 8.52 11.76
N ASP A 75 0.91 8.38 12.55
CA ASP A 75 2.17 9.12 12.33
C ASP A 75 2.81 8.82 10.96
N LEU A 76 2.87 7.53 10.59
CA LEU A 76 3.42 7.08 9.32
C LEU A 76 2.57 7.56 8.14
N MET A 77 1.25 7.35 8.19
CA MET A 77 0.35 7.75 7.10
C MET A 77 0.25 9.26 6.97
N SER A 78 0.21 9.99 8.07
CA SER A 78 0.23 11.46 8.08
C SER A 78 1.49 12.00 7.43
N THR A 79 2.65 11.40 7.73
CA THR A 79 3.93 11.79 7.12
C THR A 79 3.98 11.42 5.65
N PHE A 80 3.54 10.21 5.29
CA PHE A 80 3.45 9.75 3.91
C PHE A 80 2.60 10.68 3.04
N TYR A 81 1.37 11.00 3.48
CA TYR A 81 0.50 11.91 2.73
C TYR A 81 1.05 13.33 2.69
N ARG A 82 1.60 13.84 3.80
CA ARG A 82 2.19 15.20 3.85
C ARG A 82 3.34 15.33 2.86
N THR A 83 4.28 14.40 2.87
CA THR A 83 5.46 14.41 1.99
C THR A 83 5.09 14.16 0.53
N GLY A 84 4.15 13.25 0.28
CA GLY A 84 3.69 12.93 -1.07
C GLY A 84 2.91 14.05 -1.78
N ARG A 85 2.57 15.14 -1.08
CA ARG A 85 2.01 16.35 -1.72
C ARG A 85 3.00 17.03 -2.68
N SER A 86 4.30 16.79 -2.53
CA SER A 86 5.36 17.41 -3.32
C SER A 86 6.48 16.45 -3.75
N ALA A 87 6.57 15.26 -3.15
CA ALA A 87 7.58 14.26 -3.46
C ALA A 87 6.97 13.06 -4.22
N THR A 88 7.84 12.17 -4.71
CA THR A 88 7.40 10.88 -5.27
C THR A 88 6.81 9.99 -4.17
N MET A 89 5.98 9.03 -4.55
CA MET A 89 5.43 8.06 -3.58
C MET A 89 6.53 7.26 -2.88
N ALA A 90 7.61 6.92 -3.59
CA ALA A 90 8.78 6.25 -3.04
C ALA A 90 9.50 7.10 -1.99
N ASP A 91 9.74 8.39 -2.27
CA ASP A 91 10.36 9.31 -1.31
C ASP A 91 9.44 9.54 -0.10
N ALA A 92 8.13 9.61 -0.33
CA ALA A 92 7.16 9.81 0.73
C ALA A 92 7.11 8.64 1.71
N ILE A 93 7.08 7.39 1.22
CA ILE A 93 7.06 6.22 2.11
C ILE A 93 8.41 6.05 2.81
N LYS A 94 9.52 6.30 2.11
CA LYS A 94 10.86 6.30 2.71
C LYS A 94 10.95 7.32 3.84
N THR A 95 10.53 8.56 3.61
CA THR A 95 10.54 9.63 4.63
C THR A 95 9.70 9.25 5.84
N ALA A 96 8.54 8.64 5.61
CA ALA A 96 7.67 8.19 6.69
C ALA A 96 8.31 7.05 7.51
N GLN A 97 8.97 6.09 6.85
CA GLN A 97 9.70 5.01 7.52
C GLN A 97 10.93 5.52 8.29
N ASP A 98 11.72 6.42 7.70
CA ASP A 98 12.88 7.05 8.35
C ASP A 98 12.47 7.80 9.64
N GLN A 99 11.35 8.54 9.60
CA GLN A 99 10.81 9.20 10.80
C GLN A 99 10.46 8.21 11.93
N MET A 100 9.96 7.02 11.58
CA MET A 100 9.67 5.97 12.57
C MET A 100 10.95 5.34 13.12
N ILE A 101 11.96 5.14 12.27
CA ILE A 101 13.29 4.65 12.66
C ILE A 101 13.91 5.60 13.70
N ASP A 102 13.80 6.91 13.50
CA ASP A 102 14.36 7.92 14.39
C ASP A 102 13.55 8.10 15.69
N THR A 103 12.31 7.63 15.72
CA THR A 103 11.47 7.68 16.92
C THR A 103 11.77 6.49 17.82
N ARG A 104 12.45 6.73 18.96
CA ARG A 104 12.89 5.65 19.89
C ARG A 104 11.82 4.60 20.21
N ARG A 105 10.55 5.01 20.36
CA ARG A 105 9.42 4.10 20.66
C ARG A 105 9.06 3.18 19.48
N PHE A 106 9.29 3.63 18.25
CA PHE A 106 8.85 2.97 17.02
C PHE A 106 10.01 2.54 16.11
N SER A 107 11.25 2.62 16.57
CA SER A 107 12.45 2.35 15.77
C SER A 107 12.55 0.90 15.28
N HIS A 108 11.94 -0.04 16.01
CA HIS A 108 11.95 -1.44 15.64
C HIS A 108 11.18 -1.67 14.32
N PRO A 109 11.72 -2.42 13.34
CA PRO A 109 11.14 -2.60 12.00
C PRO A 109 9.73 -3.18 11.99
N TYR A 110 9.32 -3.83 13.07
CA TYR A 110 7.94 -4.27 13.27
C TYR A 110 6.89 -3.17 13.05
N TYR A 111 7.24 -1.90 13.34
CA TYR A 111 6.33 -0.76 13.25
C TYR A 111 6.27 -0.08 11.87
N TRP A 112 7.25 -0.28 11.00
CA TRP A 112 7.35 0.47 9.74
C TRP A 112 7.72 -0.40 8.53
N GLY A 113 8.36 -1.54 8.76
CA GLY A 113 8.78 -2.49 7.73
C GLY A 113 7.64 -3.29 7.11
N ALA A 114 6.43 -3.19 7.69
CA ALA A 114 5.24 -3.81 7.12
C ALA A 114 4.83 -3.11 5.81
N TYR A 115 5.03 -1.81 5.68
CA TYR A 115 4.49 -0.98 4.60
C TYR A 115 5.35 -1.10 3.34
N PHE A 116 4.70 -1.35 2.21
CA PHE A 116 5.35 -1.39 0.91
C PHE A 116 4.43 -0.84 -0.19
N LEU A 117 5.04 -0.48 -1.32
CA LEU A 117 4.36 -0.03 -2.53
C LEU A 117 4.51 -1.06 -3.65
N VAL A 118 3.46 -1.23 -4.44
CA VAL A 118 3.46 -1.99 -5.69
C VAL A 118 3.02 -1.08 -6.82
N GLY A 119 3.85 -0.92 -7.85
CA GLY A 119 3.61 0.00 -8.97
C GLY A 119 4.78 0.95 -9.22
N ASP A 120 4.50 2.08 -9.86
CA ASP A 120 5.51 3.11 -10.16
C ASP A 120 5.66 4.13 -9.03
N GLY A 121 6.53 3.80 -8.07
CA GLY A 121 6.83 4.67 -6.92
C GLY A 121 7.48 6.01 -7.28
N ALA A 122 8.00 6.19 -8.50
CA ALA A 122 8.60 7.46 -8.94
C ALA A 122 7.54 8.51 -9.33
N LYS A 123 6.26 8.14 -9.37
CA LYS A 123 5.16 9.09 -9.63
C LYS A 123 4.71 9.81 -8.36
N SER A 124 4.11 10.97 -8.56
CA SER A 124 3.39 11.72 -7.53
C SER A 124 2.02 11.07 -7.26
N MET A 125 1.57 11.12 -6.01
CA MET A 125 0.20 10.71 -5.66
C MET A 125 -0.85 11.69 -6.19
N LEU A 126 -0.49 12.95 -6.43
CA LEU A 126 -1.38 13.98 -6.98
C LEU A 126 -1.13 14.18 -8.48
N THR A 127 -2.20 14.33 -9.26
CA THR A 127 -2.13 14.75 -10.66
C THR A 127 -1.82 16.25 -10.75
N PRO A 128 -1.26 16.74 -11.88
CA PRO A 128 -1.00 18.17 -12.08
C PRO A 128 -2.23 19.06 -11.82
N THR A 129 -3.41 18.59 -12.20
CA THR A 129 -4.68 19.29 -11.96
C THR A 129 -5.01 19.41 -10.46
N GLN A 130 -4.70 18.40 -9.66
CA GLN A 130 -4.90 18.42 -8.19
C GLN A 130 -3.89 19.31 -7.47
N VAL A 131 -2.70 19.53 -8.07
CA VAL A 131 -1.70 20.46 -7.54
C VAL A 131 -2.09 21.91 -7.81
N ALA A 132 -2.70 22.20 -8.97
CA ALA A 132 -3.08 23.54 -9.42
C ALA A 132 -4.34 24.13 -8.75
N MET A 133 -5.18 23.30 -8.12
CA MET A 133 -6.37 23.75 -7.37
C MET A 133 -6.05 24.18 -5.91
N ARG A 134 -4.79 24.50 -5.63
CA ARG A 134 -4.31 25.03 -4.35
C ARG A 134 -4.02 26.52 -4.47
#